data_AF-A0A151ACS9-F1
#
_entry.id   AF-A0A151ACS9-F1
#
_cell.length_a   1.000
_cell.length_b   1.000
_cell.length_c   1.000
_cell.angle_alpha   90.00
_cell.angle_beta   90.00
_cell.angle_gamma   90.00
#
_symmetry.space_group_name_H-M   'P 1'
#
loop_
_entity.id
_entity.type
_entity.pdbx_description
1 polymer ?
#
loop_
_entity_poly.entity_id
_entity_poly.type
_entity_poly.pdbx_seq_one_letter_code
_entity_poly.pdbx_strand_id
1 'polypeptide(L)' 'MDVDRETIVEIVVSVGAVGLFVAVLVGIGTTYNQGGLSTDGGVVLVGAITGFVVLMSLVGIGLAYYLNQE' A
#
# COMPACT_ATOMS: atom_id res chain seq x y z
N MET A 1 -19.59 -19.48 8.37
CA MET A 1 -18.18 -19.09 8.24
C MET A 1 -17.95 -18.08 9.33
N ASP A 2 -17.45 -18.52 10.49
CA ASP A 2 -16.97 -17.61 11.51
C ASP A 2 -15.63 -17.07 11.02
N VAL A 3 -15.48 -15.76 10.96
CA VAL A 3 -14.24 -15.13 10.51
C VAL A 3 -13.30 -15.12 11.70
N ASP A 4 -12.21 -15.88 11.61
CA ASP A 4 -11.22 -15.94 12.67
C ASP A 4 -10.52 -14.58 12.82
N ARG A 5 -10.10 -14.27 14.05
CA ARG A 5 -9.46 -12.98 14.38
C ARG A 5 -8.22 -12.73 13.50
N GLU A 6 -7.48 -13.79 13.18
CA GLU A 6 -6.37 -13.79 12.24
C GLU A 6 -6.78 -13.31 10.84
N THR A 7 -7.86 -13.88 10.28
CA THR A 7 -8.38 -13.50 8.96
C THR A 7 -8.85 -12.05 8.93
N ILE A 8 -9.49 -11.58 10.01
CA ILE A 8 -9.91 -10.17 10.12
C ILE A 8 -8.68 -9.24 10.07
N VAL A 9 -7.63 -9.57 10.82
CA VAL A 9 -6.40 -8.75 10.86
C VAL A 9 -5.74 -8.70 9.48
N GLU A 10 -5.61 -9.83 8.81
CA GLU A 10 -5.03 -9.88 7.46
C GLU A 10 -5.81 -9.01 6.46
N ILE A 11 -7.14 -9.10 6.48
CA ILE A 11 -8.00 -8.29 5.61
C ILE A 11 -7.83 -6.80 5.93
N VAL A 12 -7.91 -6.42 7.20
CA VAL A 12 -7.81 -5.01 7.63
C VAL A 12 -6.46 -4.42 7.23
N VAL A 13 -5.37 -5.17 7.43
CA VAL A 13 -4.03 -4.73 7.06
C VAL A 13 -3.88 -4.59 5.55
N SER A 14 -4.35 -5.57 4.78
CA SER A 14 -4.29 -5.55 3.32
C SER A 14 -5.10 -4.39 2.73
N VAL A 15 -6.34 -4.24 3.17
CA VAL A 15 -7.23 -3.13 2.74
C VAL A 15 -6.65 -1.79 3.16
N GLY A 16 -6.09 -1.69 4.38
CA GLY A 16 -5.45 -0.48 4.87
C GLY A 16 -4.24 -0.07 4.02
N ALA A 17 -3.38 -1.03 3.68
CA ALA A 17 -2.21 -0.78 2.84
C ALA A 17 -2.60 -0.34 1.42
N VAL A 18 -3.59 -0.98 0.81
CA VAL A 18 -4.13 -0.57 -0.50
C VAL A 18 -4.75 0.83 -0.43
N GLY A 19 -5.54 1.12 0.62
CA GLY A 19 -6.13 2.45 0.82
C GLY A 19 -5.08 3.55 0.95
N LEU A 20 -4.02 3.28 1.70
CA LEU A 20 -2.88 4.19 1.82
C LEU A 20 -2.20 4.43 0.46
N PHE A 21 -2.01 3.38 -0.33
CA PHE A 21 -1.42 3.52 -1.66
C PHE A 21 -2.28 4.38 -2.58
N VAL A 22 -3.59 4.15 -2.62
CA VAL A 22 -4.53 4.98 -3.38
C VAL A 22 -4.45 6.45 -2.95
N ALA A 23 -4.40 6.72 -1.64
CA ALA A 23 -4.27 8.08 -1.13
C ALA A 23 -2.97 8.77 -1.61
N VAL A 24 -1.86 8.04 -1.64
CA VAL A 24 -0.58 8.53 -2.18
C VAL A 24 -0.70 8.83 -3.68
N LEU A 25 -1.30 7.93 -4.47
CA LEU A 25 -1.51 8.15 -5.90
C LEU A 25 -2.37 9.38 -6.18
N VAL A 26 -3.45 9.57 -5.40
CA VAL A 26 -4.29 10.76 -5.49
C VAL A 26 -3.49 12.01 -5.15
N GLY A 27 -2.69 11.99 -4.08
CA GLY A 27 -1.85 13.12 -3.69
C GLY A 27 -0.81 13.50 -4.75
N ILE A 28 -0.17 12.51 -5.37
CA ILE A 28 0.76 12.73 -6.49
C ILE A 28 0.00 13.30 -7.68
N GLY A 29 -1.15 12.71 -8.02
CA GLY A 29 -2.01 13.20 -9.10
C GLY A 29 -2.39 14.65 -8.90
N THR A 30 -2.90 15.05 -7.74
CA THR A 30 -3.32 16.44 -7.48
C THR A 30 -2.16 17.41 -7.42
N THR A 31 -0.97 16.98 -6.98
CA THR A 31 0.22 17.85 -6.86
C THR A 31 0.93 18.08 -8.19
N TYR A 32 1.03 17.05 -9.04
CA TYR A 32 1.82 17.08 -10.27
C TYR A 32 1.00 17.17 -11.56
N ASN A 33 -0.34 17.24 -11.46
CA ASN A 33 -1.22 17.39 -12.62
C ASN A 33 -1.29 18.86 -13.09
N GLN A 34 -0.44 19.20 -14.06
CA GLN A 34 -0.37 20.52 -14.69
C GLN A 34 -0.89 20.47 -16.14
N GLY A 35 -2.07 19.85 -16.36
CA GLY A 35 -2.59 19.56 -17.71
C GLY A 35 -2.15 18.21 -18.28
N GLY A 36 -1.52 17.38 -17.45
CA GLY A 36 -0.98 16.05 -17.72
C GLY A 36 0.00 15.66 -16.61
N LEU A 37 0.45 14.40 -16.58
CA LEU A 37 1.57 14.04 -15.69
C LEU A 37 2.84 14.70 -16.21
N SER A 38 3.38 15.64 -15.42
CA SER A 38 4.73 16.16 -15.63
C SER A 38 5.77 15.04 -15.54
N THR A 39 6.93 15.22 -16.18
CA THR A 39 8.06 14.28 -16.14
C THR A 39 8.46 13.93 -14.70
N ASP A 40 8.51 14.94 -13.82
CA ASP A 40 8.82 14.74 -12.40
C ASP A 40 7.72 13.96 -11.68
N GLY A 41 6.45 14.22 -12.00
CA GLY A 41 5.31 13.46 -11.47
C GLY A 41 5.37 11.98 -11.85
N GLY A 42 5.84 11.66 -13.06
CA GLY A 42 6.08 10.29 -13.49
C GLY A 42 7.16 9.57 -12.68
N VAL A 43 8.28 10.23 -12.40
CA VAL A 43 9.36 9.66 -11.56
C VAL A 43 8.87 9.43 -10.13
N VAL A 44 8.16 10.40 -9.55
CA VAL A 44 7.57 10.28 -8.20
C VAL A 44 6.54 9.15 -8.15
N LEU A 45 5.73 8.98 -9.20
CA LEU A 45 4.77 7.88 -9.31
C LEU A 45 5.46 6.51 -9.30
N VAL A 46 6.53 6.35 -10.08
CA VAL A 46 7.33 5.11 -10.09
C VAL A 46 7.96 4.85 -8.73
N GLY A 47 8.46 5.90 -8.06
CA GLY A 47 8.96 5.81 -6.69
C GLY A 47 7.88 5.34 -5.70
N ALA A 48 6.67 5.87 -5.81
CA ALA A 48 5.54 5.48 -4.97
C ALA A 48 5.12 4.02 -5.20
N ILE A 49 5.07 3.56 -6.46
CA ILE A 49 4.81 2.15 -6.79
C ILE A 49 5.89 1.25 -6.19
N THR A 50 7.16 1.62 -6.36
CA THR A 50 8.29 0.85 -5.82
C THR A 50 8.22 0.77 -4.30
N GLY A 51 7.97 1.90 -3.64
CA GLY A 51 7.77 1.96 -2.19
C GLY A 51 6.60 1.10 -1.72
N PHE A 52 5.50 1.09 -2.47
CA PHE A 52 4.33 0.24 -2.16
C PHE A 52 4.65 -1.26 -2.24
N VAL A 53 5.39 -1.70 -3.25
CA VAL A 53 5.82 -3.10 -3.37
C VAL A 53 6.71 -3.50 -2.18
N VAL A 54 7.63 -2.63 -1.79
CA VAL A 54 8.48 -2.84 -0.60
C VAL A 54 7.63 -2.89 0.66
N LEU A 55 6.70 -1.96 0.83
CA LEU A 55 5.77 -1.92 1.95
C LEU A 55 4.95 -3.22 2.04
N MET A 56 4.39 -3.69 0.93
CA MET A 56 3.62 -4.94 0.91
C MET A 56 4.48 -6.16 1.22
N SER A 57 5.75 -6.15 0.79
CA SER A 57 6.70 -7.20 1.17
C SER A 57 6.96 -7.20 2.68
N LEU A 58 7.17 -6.02 3.28
CA LEU A 58 7.35 -5.89 4.73
C LEU A 58 6.09 -6.27 5.51
N VAL A 59 4.91 -5.89 5.02
CA VAL A 59 3.61 -6.26 5.60
C VAL A 59 3.42 -7.77 5.57
N GLY A 60 3.68 -8.42 4.43
CA GLY A 60 3.58 -9.88 4.31
C GLY A 60 4.55 -10.62 5.24
N ILE A 61 5.80 -10.14 5.33
CA ILE A 61 6.79 -10.68 6.27
C ILE A 61 6.32 -10.47 7.72
N GLY A 62 5.86 -9.27 8.07
CA GLY A 62 5.38 -8.94 9.41
C GLY A 62 4.18 -9.77 9.83
N LEU A 63 3.23 -9.99 8.91
CA LEU A 63 2.09 -10.86 9.15
C LEU A 63 2.57 -12.30 9.39
N ALA A 64 3.43 -12.84 8.52
CA ALA A 64 3.98 -14.18 8.69
C ALA A 64 4.66 -14.39 10.06
N TYR A 65 5.41 -13.40 10.55
CA TYR A 65 6.01 -13.46 11.90
C TYR A 65 4.99 -13.35 13.04
N TYR A 66 3.91 -12.61 12.85
CA TYR A 66 2.85 -12.46 13.86
C TYR A 66 2.03 -13.75 13.99
N LEU A 67 1.66 -14.37 12.86
CA LEU A 67 0.88 -15.63 12.85
C LEU A 67 1.71 -16.82 13.37
N ASN A 68 3.04 -16.78 13.20
CA ASN A 68 3.94 -17.85 13.65
C ASN A 68 4.27 -17.80 15.16
N GLN A 69 3.68 -16.88 15.93
CA GLN A 69 3.82 -16.81 17.39
C GLN A 69 2.63 -17.44 18.15
N GLU A 70 1.59 -17.88 17.44
CA GLU A 70 0.50 -18.71 17.96
C GLU A 70 0.77 -20.21 17.71
#